data_AF-A0A961VD26-F1
#
_entry.id   AF-A0A961VD26-F1
#
_cell.length_a   1.000
_cell.length_b   1.000
_cell.length_c   1.000
_cell.angle_alpha   90.00
_cell.angle_beta   90.00
_cell.angle_gamma   90.00
#
_symmetry.space_group_name_H-M   'P 1'
#
loop_
_entity.id
_entity.type
_entity.pdbx_description
1 polymer ?
#
loop_
_entity_poly.entity_id
_entity_poly.type
_entity_poly.pdbx_seq_one_letter_code
_entity_poly.pdbx_strand_id
1 'polypeptide(L)' 'YGTLLCVSDKPLHGELKLPGMANDFYRTQVDQHLTIGIRAMERLRAMPMERLHSRKLRTFSEVAFQ' A
#
# COMPACT_ATOMS: atom_id res chain seq x y z
N TYR A 1 2.37 5.67 8.20
CA TYR A 1 1.37 5.04 7.31
C TYR A 1 1.86 5.11 5.88
N GLY A 2 1.32 4.29 4.98
CA GLY A 2 1.63 4.32 3.56
C GLY A 2 0.49 3.68 2.76
N THR A 3 0.27 4.15 1.55
CA THR A 3 -0.78 3.65 0.65
C THR A 3 -0.13 3.27 -0.67
N LEU A 4 -0.40 2.05 -1.13
CA LEU A 4 -0.09 1.59 -2.47
C LEU A 4 -1.43 1.34 -3.17
N LEU A 5 -1.64 1.92 -4.35
CA LEU A 5 -2.87 1.75 -5.12
C LEU A 5 -2.55 1.04 -6.45
N CYS A 6 -3.45 0.16 -6.89
CA CYS A 6 -3.43 -0.40 -8.24
C CYS A 6 -4.46 0.35 -9.08
N VAL A 7 -4.07 0.82 -10.27
CA VAL A 7 -5.02 1.45 -11.18
C VAL A 7 -5.99 0.38 -11.70
N SER A 8 -7.26 0.50 -11.33
CA SER A 8 -8.30 -0.39 -11.80
C SER A 8 -8.78 0.00 -13.20
N ASP A 9 -8.89 1.28 -13.51
CA ASP A 9 -9.57 1.80 -14.69
C ASP A 9 -9.12 3.24 -15.00
N LYS A 10 -9.47 3.77 -16.18
CA LYS A 10 -9.13 5.14 -16.60
C LYS A 10 -10.37 5.89 -17.10
N PRO A 11 -11.21 6.41 -16.19
CA PRO A 11 -12.49 7.04 -16.56
C PRO A 11 -12.33 8.23 -17.51
N LEU A 12 -11.27 9.04 -17.33
CA LEU A 12 -10.99 10.20 -18.19
C LEU A 12 -10.54 9.85 -19.62
N HIS A 13 -10.27 8.57 -19.89
CA HIS A 13 -9.87 8.06 -21.20
C HIS A 13 -10.96 7.16 -21.82
N GLY A 14 -12.16 7.10 -21.22
CA GLY A 14 -13.25 6.24 -21.69
C GLY A 14 -13.07 4.75 -21.35
N GLU A 15 -12.01 4.37 -20.64
CA GLU A 15 -11.73 2.99 -20.21
C GLU A 15 -12.44 2.68 -18.88
N LEU A 16 -13.77 2.78 -18.84
CA LEU A 16 -14.55 2.44 -17.64
C LEU A 16 -14.62 0.91 -17.48
N LYS A 17 -14.22 0.39 -16.33
CA LYS A 17 -14.38 -1.05 -16.06
C LYS A 17 -15.85 -1.38 -15.80
N LEU A 18 -16.41 -2.29 -16.60
CA LEU A 18 -17.70 -2.89 -16.32
C LEU A 18 -17.58 -3.94 -15.20
N PRO A 19 -18.53 -3.97 -14.23
CA PRO A 19 -18.57 -5.03 -13.22
C PRO A 19 -18.70 -6.40 -13.90
N GLY A 20 -17.73 -7.30 -13.69
CA GLY A 20 -17.73 -8.65 -14.24
C GLY A 20 -16.68 -8.95 -15.33
N MET A 21 -16.03 -7.93 -15.91
CA MET A 21 -14.84 -8.15 -16.75
C MET A 21 -13.59 -8.34 -15.89
N ALA A 22 -13.50 -9.49 -15.23
CA ALA A 22 -12.25 -9.96 -14.65
C ALA A 22 -11.33 -10.45 -15.78
N ASN A 23 -10.80 -9.51 -16.58
CA ASN A 23 -9.73 -9.82 -17.52
C ASN A 23 -8.57 -10.45 -16.72
N ASP A 24 -7.90 -11.46 -17.26
CA ASP A 24 -6.73 -12.12 -16.62
C ASP A 24 -5.66 -11.11 -16.19
N PHE A 25 -5.57 -9.99 -16.92
CA PHE A 25 -4.77 -8.83 -16.57
C PHE A 25 -5.11 -8.26 -15.18
N TYR A 26 -6.38 -8.09 -14.84
CA TYR A 26 -6.79 -7.58 -13.53
C TYR A 26 -6.44 -8.55 -12.41
N ARG A 27 -6.65 -9.87 -12.61
CA ARG A 27 -6.28 -10.88 -11.62
C ARG A 27 -4.78 -10.89 -11.35
N THR A 28 -3.97 -10.86 -12.41
CA THR A 28 -2.51 -10.78 -12.32
C THR A 28 -2.06 -9.53 -11.56
N GLN A 29 -2.67 -8.38 -11.85
CA GLN A 29 -2.36 -7.11 -11.17
C GLN A 29 -2.73 -7.14 -9.69
N VAL A 30 -3.88 -7.73 -9.32
CA VAL A 30 -4.32 -7.88 -7.92
C VAL A 30 -3.36 -8.78 -7.15
N ASP A 31 -2.99 -9.94 -7.71
CA ASP A 31 -2.07 -10.88 -7.07
C ASP A 31 -0.67 -10.26 -6.87
N GLN A 32 -0.18 -9.54 -7.89
CA GLN A 32 1.09 -8.83 -7.79
C GLN A 32 1.01 -7.71 -6.75
N HIS A 33 -0.09 -6.95 -6.71
CA HIS A 33 -0.29 -5.88 -5.73
C HIS A 33 -0.25 -6.42 -4.29
N LEU A 34 -0.96 -7.53 -4.04
CA LEU A 34 -0.93 -8.19 -2.74
C LEU A 34 0.48 -8.65 -2.37
N THR A 35 1.20 -9.26 -3.32
CA THR A 35 2.58 -9.71 -3.14
C THR A 35 3.52 -8.56 -2.78
N ILE A 36 3.37 -7.40 -3.42
CA ILE A 36 4.14 -6.19 -3.09
C ILE A 36 3.82 -5.72 -1.66
N GLY A 37 2.54 -5.71 -1.28
CA GLY A 37 2.11 -5.36 0.07
C GLY A 37 2.72 -6.27 1.13
N ILE A 38 2.68 -7.58 0.93
CA ILE A 38 3.28 -8.57 1.84
C ILE A 38 4.79 -8.33 1.98
N ARG A 39 5.51 -8.18 0.86
CA ARG A 39 6.96 -7.91 0.88
C ARG A 39 7.31 -6.59 1.56
N ALA A 40 6.46 -5.57 1.43
CA ALA A 40 6.62 -4.32 2.16
C ALA A 40 6.51 -4.56 3.67
N MET A 41 5.51 -5.31 4.12
CA MET A 41 5.34 -5.66 5.53
C MET A 41 6.50 -6.50 6.07
N GLU A 42 7.02 -7.46 5.31
CA GLU A 42 8.20 -8.24 5.69
C GLU A 42 9.44 -7.35 5.87
N ARG A 43 9.65 -6.40 4.94
CA ARG A 43 10.74 -5.42 5.05
C ARG A 43 10.58 -4.52 6.26
N LEU A 44 9.38 -4.01 6.52
CA LEU A 44 9.11 -3.17 7.70
C LEU A 44 9.32 -3.95 9.00
N ARG A 45 8.90 -5.23 9.05
CA ARG A 45 9.13 -6.11 10.20
C ARG A 45 10.61 -6.37 10.46
N ALA A 46 11.42 -6.46 9.41
CA ALA A 46 12.86 -6.67 9.53
C ALA A 46 13.65 -5.40 9.90
N MET A 47 13.03 -4.22 9.91
CA MET A 47 13.71 -2.99 10.32
C MET A 47 13.81 -2.90 11.85
N PRO A 48 14.91 -2.35 12.38
CA PRO A 48 14.96 -1.93 13.78
C PRO A 48 13.80 -0.98 14.11
N MET A 49 13.24 -1.12 15.31
CA MET A 49 12.08 -0.34 15.77
C MET A 49 12.34 1.18 15.66
N GLU A 50 13.57 1.60 15.96
CA GLU A 50 14.09 2.97 15.86
C GLU A 50 14.15 3.53 14.42
N ARG A 51 14.20 2.64 13.41
CA ARG A 51 14.18 3.02 11.99
C ARG A 51 12.76 3.03 11.43
N LEU A 52 11.90 2.15 11.94
CA LEU A 52 10.50 2.08 11.53
C LEU A 52 9.70 3.27 12.08
N HIS A 53 9.85 3.56 13.37
CA HIS A 53 9.27 4.74 14.02
C HIS A 53 10.25 5.89 13.96
N SER A 54 9.83 7.00 13.36
CA SER A 54 10.62 8.22 13.25
C SER A 54 9.91 9.37 13.94
N ARG A 55 10.60 10.51 14.06
CA ARG A 55 10.04 11.70 14.69
C ARG A 55 8.94 12.41 13.88
N LYS A 56 8.60 11.91 12.69
CA LYS A 56 7.67 12.56 11.74
C LYS A 56 6.23 12.70 12.25
N LEU A 57 5.84 11.89 13.23
CA LEU A 57 4.50 11.92 13.84
C LEU A 57 4.51 12.45 15.28
N ARG A 58 5.67 12.90 15.77
CA ARG A 58 5.80 13.37 17.16
C ARG A 58 5.19 14.75 17.34
N THR A 59 4.58 14.98 18.51
CA THR A 59 4.06 16.29 18.92
C THR A 59 4.96 16.93 19.97
N PHE A 60 4.80 18.23 20.24
CA PHE A 60 5.60 18.95 21.23
C PHE A 60 5.40 18.47 22.68
N SER A 61 4.25 17.88 22.99
CA SER A 61 3.87 17.39 24.32
C SER A 61 3.78 15.86 24.39
N GLU A 62 4.59 15.17 23.59
CA GLU A 62 4.50 13.72 23.47
C GLU A 62 4.99 13.00 24.75
N VAL A 63 4.22 12.01 25.19
CA VAL A 63 4.52 11.20 26.37
C VAL A 63 5.56 10.12 26.05
N ALA A 64 6.34 9.70 27.04
CA ALA A 64 7.50 8.82 26.87
C ALA A 64 7.20 7.35 26.52
N PHE A 65 5.98 7.00 26.10
CA PHE A 65 5.61 5.60 25.84
C PHE A 65 5.43 5.32 24.34
N GLN A 66 6.24 4.38 23.82
CA GLN A 66 6.09 3.67 22.54
C GLN A 66 6.61 2.24 22.66
#